data_AF-A0A7L4RGH3-F1
#
_entry.id   AF-A0A7L4RGH3-F1
#
_cell.length_a   1.000
_cell.length_b   1.000
_cell.length_c   1.000
_cell.angle_alpha   90.00
_cell.angle_beta   90.00
_cell.angle_gamma   90.00
#
_symmetry.space_group_name_H-M   'P 1'
#
loop_
_entity.id
_entity.type
_entity.pdbx_description
1 polymer ?
#
loop_
_entity_poly.entity_id
_entity_poly.type
_entity_poly.pdbx_seq_one_letter_code
_entity_poly.pdbx_strand_id
1 'polypeptide(L)'
;MEWKTKLIDTLGLGFVIWLIGYIASILLWGFVSHDILGWILFVVFTPLMAYLPYRRFRSRNETAGYYFLVALAWLLIAVVFDYLFIVKLFDAKDYYKLDIFVYYAVTFLAPLLIGLKYGTARR
;
A
#
# COMPACT_ATOMS: atom_id res chain seq x y z
N MET A 1 20.50 0.51 -14.75
CA MET A 1 20.13 1.25 -13.51
C MET A 1 18.63 1.55 -13.43
N GLU A 2 17.99 1.87 -14.56
CA GLU A 2 16.56 2.19 -14.62
C GLU A 2 15.63 1.04 -14.18
N TRP A 3 15.87 -0.19 -14.66
CA TRP A 3 15.03 -1.35 -14.32
C TRP A 3 15.03 -1.71 -12.82
N LYS A 4 16.18 -1.54 -12.14
CA LYS A 4 16.28 -1.76 -10.68
C LYS A 4 15.37 -0.79 -9.92
N THR A 5 15.35 0.47 -10.36
CA THR A 5 14.49 1.52 -9.78
C THR A 5 13.02 1.16 -9.98
N LYS A 6 12.65 0.73 -11.19
CA LYS A 6 11.26 0.34 -11.52
C LYS A 6 10.79 -0.88 -10.73
N LEU A 7 11.66 -1.88 -10.53
CA LEU A 7 11.36 -3.04 -9.66
C LEU A 7 11.23 -2.65 -8.19
N ILE A 8 12.09 -1.77 -7.69
CA ILE A 8 11.98 -1.25 -6.32
C ILE A 8 10.66 -0.51 -6.16
N ASP A 9 10.27 0.31 -7.12
CA ASP A 9 9.04 1.09 -7.05
C ASP A 9 7.78 0.22 -7.12
N THR A 10 7.79 -0.83 -7.95
CA THR A 10 6.64 -1.75 -8.11
C THR A 10 6.56 -2.78 -6.99
N LEU A 11 7.59 -3.61 -6.83
CA LEU A 11 7.54 -4.76 -5.93
C LEU A 11 8.15 -4.46 -4.57
N GLY A 12 9.33 -3.81 -4.55
CA GLY A 12 10.08 -3.60 -3.31
C GLY A 12 9.34 -2.72 -2.30
N LEU A 13 8.96 -1.51 -2.72
CA LEU A 13 8.28 -0.55 -1.84
C LEU A 13 6.90 -1.04 -1.43
N GLY A 14 6.12 -1.61 -2.35
CA GLY A 14 4.80 -2.18 -2.04
C GLY A 14 4.91 -3.28 -0.98
N PHE A 15 5.87 -4.20 -1.14
CA PHE A 15 6.11 -5.26 -0.16
C PHE A 15 6.57 -4.73 1.20
N VAL A 16 7.53 -3.79 1.23
CA VAL A 16 8.03 -3.22 2.49
C VAL A 16 6.92 -2.49 3.25
N ILE A 17 6.08 -1.73 2.55
CA ILE A 17 4.93 -1.04 3.12
C ILE A 17 3.95 -2.04 3.72
N TRP A 18 3.57 -3.07 2.95
CA TRP A 18 2.69 -4.13 3.42
C TRP A 18 3.27 -4.79 4.68
N LEU A 19 4.57 -5.15 4.65
CA LEU A 19 5.24 -5.82 5.77
C LEU A 19 5.24 -4.98 7.05
N ILE A 20 5.46 -3.66 6.94
CA ILE A 20 5.40 -2.75 8.08
C ILE A 20 3.97 -2.73 8.66
N GLY A 21 2.95 -2.61 7.81
CA GLY A 21 1.55 -2.63 8.24
C GLY A 21 1.16 -3.96 8.90
N TYR A 22 1.61 -5.08 8.32
CA TYR A 22 1.42 -6.43 8.84
C TYR A 22 2.07 -6.61 10.22
N ILE A 23 3.33 -6.19 10.39
CA ILE A 23 4.00 -6.25 11.70
C ILE A 23 3.28 -5.35 12.71
N ALA A 24 2.90 -4.14 12.31
CA ALA A 24 2.18 -3.22 13.19
C ALA A 24 0.82 -3.78 13.64
N SER A 25 0.07 -4.42 12.74
CA SER A 25 -1.22 -5.03 13.08
C SER A 25 -1.06 -6.16 14.10
N ILE A 26 -0.05 -7.02 13.94
CA ILE A 26 0.25 -8.09 14.91
C ILE A 26 0.61 -7.51 16.27
N LEU A 27 1.50 -6.51 16.30
CA LEU A 27 1.94 -5.89 17.55
C LEU A 27 0.79 -5.22 18.30
N LEU A 28 -0.15 -4.58 17.58
CA LEU A 28 -1.30 -3.89 18.17
C LEU A 28 -2.47 -4.80 18.49
N TRP A 29 -2.54 -6.00 17.89
CA TRP A 29 -3.65 -6.93 18.03
C TRP A 29 -3.99 -7.27 19.50
N GLY A 30 -2.97 -7.38 20.36
CA GLY A 30 -3.15 -7.68 21.80
C GLY A 30 -3.53 -6.48 22.68
N PHE A 31 -3.52 -5.25 22.15
CA PHE A 31 -3.71 -4.03 22.94
C PHE A 31 -4.98 -3.24 22.56
N VAL A 32 -5.59 -3.55 21.42
CA VAL A 32 -6.68 -2.75 20.83
C VAL A 32 -7.83 -3.65 20.40
N SER A 33 -9.07 -3.18 20.50
CA SER A 33 -10.22 -3.92 19.97
C SER A 33 -10.14 -4.09 18.45
N HIS A 34 -10.64 -5.22 17.96
CA HIS A 34 -10.55 -5.58 16.55
C HIS A 34 -11.36 -4.64 15.65
N ASP A 35 -12.40 -3.99 16.16
CA ASP A 35 -13.28 -3.11 15.39
C ASP A 35 -12.67 -1.72 15.14
N ILE A 36 -11.69 -1.31 15.93
CA ILE A 36 -11.01 -0.01 15.77
C ILE A 36 -9.58 -0.15 15.26
N LEU A 37 -8.97 -1.34 15.38
CA LEU A 37 -7.58 -1.58 14.99
C LEU A 37 -7.29 -1.15 13.55
N GLY A 38 -8.12 -1.54 12.58
CA GLY A 38 -7.92 -1.16 11.19
C GLY A 38 -8.06 0.35 10.94
N TRP A 39 -8.93 1.03 11.68
CA TRP A 39 -9.05 2.49 11.61
C TRP A 39 -7.85 3.22 12.22
N ILE A 40 -7.29 2.72 13.32
CA ILE A 40 -6.06 3.26 13.90
C ILE A 40 -4.90 3.11 12.91
N LEU A 41 -4.73 1.92 12.35
CA LEU A 41 -3.73 1.66 11.32
C LEU A 41 -3.95 2.59 10.12
N PHE A 42 -5.19 2.74 9.65
CA PHE A 42 -5.52 3.63 8.57
C PHE A 42 -5.08 5.08 8.83
N VAL A 43 -5.44 5.67 9.96
CA VAL A 43 -5.09 7.07 10.28
C VAL A 43 -3.59 7.28 10.39
N VAL A 44 -2.87 6.32 10.98
CA VAL A 44 -1.41 6.41 11.17
C VAL A 44 -0.64 6.16 9.88
N PHE A 45 -1.02 5.14 9.10
CA PHE A 45 -0.28 4.72 7.91
C PHE A 45 -0.70 5.43 6.62
N THR A 46 -1.90 6.01 6.53
CA THR A 46 -2.31 6.77 5.33
C THR A 46 -1.41 7.97 5.01
N PRO A 47 -1.00 8.82 5.98
CA PRO A 47 -0.03 9.87 5.73
C PRO A 47 1.31 9.33 5.21
N LEU A 48 1.76 8.18 5.73
CA LEU A 48 2.97 7.50 5.26
C LEU A 48 2.80 7.00 3.81
N MET A 49 1.64 6.41 3.51
CA MET A 49 1.25 5.93 2.18
C MET A 49 1.14 7.04 1.13
N ALA A 50 0.83 8.26 1.54
CA ALA A 50 0.86 9.42 0.65
C ALA A 50 2.28 10.00 0.53
N TYR A 51 3.01 10.12 1.65
CA TYR A 51 4.32 10.74 1.68
C TYR A 51 5.37 9.96 0.87
N LEU A 52 5.36 8.62 0.94
CA LEU A 52 6.35 7.78 0.27
C LEU A 52 6.29 7.91 -1.27
N PRO A 53 5.14 7.70 -1.95
CA PRO A 53 5.00 7.98 -3.38
C PRO A 53 5.34 9.42 -3.72
N TYR A 54 4.94 10.40 -2.90
CA TYR A 54 5.21 11.81 -3.19
C TYR A 54 6.71 12.07 -3.25
N ARG A 55 7.44 11.67 -2.21
CA ARG A 55 8.90 11.83 -2.17
C ARG A 55 9.58 11.07 -3.29
N ARG A 56 9.06 9.90 -3.66
CA ARG A 56 9.66 9.01 -4.66
C ARG A 56 9.42 9.45 -6.11
N PHE A 57 8.23 9.95 -6.41
CA PHE A 57 7.78 10.21 -7.78
C PHE A 57 7.88 11.67 -8.21
N ARG A 58 7.90 12.64 -7.27
CA ARG A 58 7.85 14.09 -7.57
C ARG A 58 8.94 14.67 -8.47
N SER A 59 10.02 13.93 -8.71
CA SER A 59 11.15 14.33 -9.58
C SER A 59 11.32 13.39 -10.78
N ARG A 60 10.30 12.56 -11.04
CA ARG A 60 10.28 11.60 -12.14
C ARG A 60 9.54 12.21 -13.34
N ASN A 61 9.73 11.57 -14.49
CA ASN A 61 9.14 11.96 -15.76
C ASN A 61 8.63 10.72 -16.51
N GLU A 62 7.90 9.85 -15.79
CA GLU A 62 7.42 8.57 -16.32
C GLU A 62 6.01 8.74 -16.94
N THR A 63 5.51 7.69 -17.58
CA THR A 63 4.17 7.69 -18.19
C THR A 63 3.07 7.42 -17.16
N ALA A 64 1.83 7.80 -17.46
CA ALA A 64 0.67 7.45 -16.63
C ALA A 64 0.54 5.92 -16.44
N GLY A 65 0.83 5.14 -17.49
CA GLY A 65 0.81 3.68 -17.45
C GLY A 65 1.81 3.09 -16.45
N TYR A 66 2.98 3.72 -16.26
CA TYR A 66 3.93 3.32 -15.24
C TYR A 66 3.33 3.39 -13.83
N TYR A 67 2.70 4.52 -13.48
CA TYR A 67 2.09 4.70 -12.16
C TYR A 67 0.88 3.80 -11.92
N PHE A 68 0.11 3.52 -12.97
CA PHE A 68 -0.97 2.53 -12.91
C PHE A 68 -0.43 1.12 -12.58
N LEU A 69 0.66 0.69 -13.24
CA LEU A 69 1.27 -0.62 -12.95
C LEU A 69 1.86 -0.69 -11.55
N VAL A 70 2.47 0.39 -11.06
CA VAL A 70 2.93 0.48 -9.67
C VAL A 70 1.77 0.34 -8.69
N ALA A 71 0.71 1.12 -8.88
CA ALA A 71 -0.48 1.06 -8.04
C ALA A 71 -1.14 -0.31 -8.03
N LEU A 72 -1.28 -0.93 -9.21
CA LEU A 72 -1.84 -2.27 -9.34
C LEU A 72 -0.96 -3.31 -8.64
N ALA A 73 0.36 -3.23 -8.79
CA ALA A 73 1.28 -4.14 -8.12
C ALA A 73 1.18 -4.02 -6.59
N TRP A 74 1.10 -2.80 -6.06
CA TRP A 74 0.96 -2.57 -4.62
C TRP A 74 -0.35 -3.13 -4.08
N LEU A 75 -1.46 -2.91 -4.79
CA LEU A 75 -2.75 -3.50 -4.44
C LEU A 75 -2.70 -5.03 -4.44
N LEU A 76 -2.12 -5.63 -5.48
CA LEU A 76 -2.02 -7.09 -5.58
C LEU A 76 -1.15 -7.67 -4.48
N ILE A 77 -0.04 -7.01 -4.13
CA ILE A 77 0.80 -7.40 -2.99
C ILE A 77 -0.04 -7.39 -1.72
N ALA A 78 -0.75 -6.30 -1.43
CA ALA A 78 -1.60 -6.21 -0.24
C ALA A 78 -2.64 -7.32 -0.18
N VAL A 79 -3.46 -7.46 -1.21
CA VAL A 79 -4.56 -8.45 -1.26
C VAL A 79 -4.03 -9.88 -1.14
N VAL A 80 -3.00 -10.24 -1.91
CA VAL A 80 -2.46 -11.61 -1.92
C VAL A 80 -1.81 -11.92 -0.58
N PHE A 81 -0.99 -11.02 -0.05
CA PHE A 81 -0.30 -11.29 1.20
C PHE A 81 -1.22 -11.25 2.41
N ASP A 82 -2.23 -10.38 2.46
CA ASP A 82 -3.25 -10.43 3.52
C ASP A 82 -4.03 -11.75 3.48
N TYR A 83 -4.40 -12.21 2.29
CA TYR A 83 -5.08 -13.50 2.15
C TYR A 83 -4.22 -14.65 2.67
N LEU A 84 -2.94 -14.69 2.32
CA LEU A 84 -2.04 -15.78 2.73
C LEU A 84 -1.67 -15.69 4.22
N PHE A 85 -1.24 -14.52 4.69
CA PHE A 85 -0.62 -14.35 6.01
C PHE A 85 -1.60 -13.89 7.08
N ILE A 86 -2.81 -13.46 6.72
CA ILE A 86 -3.84 -13.10 7.69
C ILE A 86 -5.00 -14.07 7.62
N VAL A 87 -5.69 -14.13 6.48
CA VAL A 87 -6.90 -14.95 6.33
C VAL A 87 -6.58 -16.44 6.47
N LYS A 88 -5.61 -16.95 5.71
CA LYS A 88 -5.26 -18.38 5.73
C LYS A 88 -4.45 -18.78 6.95
N LEU A 89 -3.48 -17.97 7.36
CA LEU A 89 -2.61 -18.32 8.47
C LEU A 89 -3.33 -18.30 9.83
N PHE A 90 -4.26 -17.37 10.04
CA PHE A 90 -4.97 -17.21 11.32
C PHE A 90 -6.45 -17.66 11.29
N ASP A 91 -6.93 -18.25 10.18
CA ASP A 91 -8.34 -18.60 9.96
C ASP A 91 -9.31 -17.42 10.21
N ALA A 92 -8.90 -16.22 9.80
CA ALA A 92 -9.65 -14.98 10.04
C ALA A 92 -10.84 -14.85 9.08
N LYS A 93 -11.97 -15.49 9.41
CA LYS A 93 -13.18 -15.55 8.55
C LYS A 93 -13.83 -14.18 8.30
N ASP A 94 -13.77 -13.29 9.28
CA ASP A 94 -14.36 -11.95 9.22
C ASP A 94 -13.32 -10.85 8.95
N TYR A 95 -12.24 -11.19 8.23
CA TYR A 95 -11.16 -10.25 7.92
C TYR A 95 -11.61 -9.12 7.00
N TYR A 96 -12.41 -9.42 5.97
CA TYR A 96 -12.81 -8.45 4.95
C TYR A 96 -13.93 -7.52 5.45
N LYS A 97 -13.51 -6.49 6.19
CA LYS A 97 -14.36 -5.39 6.68
C LYS A 97 -14.14 -4.11 5.87
N LEU A 98 -14.97 -3.10 6.13
CA LEU A 98 -14.95 -1.82 5.40
C LEU A 98 -13.59 -1.12 5.44
N ASP A 99 -12.95 -1.10 6.60
CA ASP A 99 -11.61 -0.57 6.83
C ASP A 99 -10.54 -1.23 5.93
N ILE A 100 -10.63 -2.55 5.71
CA ILE A 100 -9.73 -3.27 4.80
C ILE A 100 -9.96 -2.85 3.33
N PHE A 101 -11.22 -2.68 2.91
CA PHE A 101 -11.51 -2.18 1.56
C PHE A 101 -11.03 -0.74 1.36
N VAL A 102 -11.16 0.12 2.39
CA VAL A 102 -10.62 1.49 2.37
C VAL A 102 -9.09 1.46 2.28
N TYR A 103 -8.43 0.58 3.04
CA TYR A 103 -6.99 0.35 2.95
C TYR A 103 -6.55 -0.05 1.53
N TYR A 104 -7.24 -1.00 0.89
CA TYR A 104 -6.95 -1.41 -0.49
C TYR A 104 -7.14 -0.26 -1.48
N ALA A 105 -8.22 0.50 -1.34
CA ALA A 105 -8.47 1.68 -2.17
C ALA A 105 -7.34 2.70 -2.03
N VAL A 106 -6.89 3.01 -0.80
CA VAL A 106 -5.77 3.95 -0.59
C VAL A 106 -4.44 3.39 -1.11
N THR A 107 -4.19 2.10 -0.93
CA THR A 107 -2.98 1.43 -1.44
C THR A 107 -2.83 1.55 -2.95
N PHE A 108 -3.95 1.47 -3.67
CA PHE A 108 -4.00 1.70 -5.10
C PHE A 108 -3.96 3.21 -5.45
N LEU A 109 -4.84 4.00 -4.86
CA LEU A 109 -5.05 5.39 -5.25
C LEU A 109 -3.86 6.29 -4.91
N ALA A 110 -3.17 6.06 -3.79
CA ALA A 110 -2.05 6.90 -3.37
C ALA A 110 -0.92 6.95 -4.41
N PRO A 111 -0.27 5.83 -4.79
CA PRO A 111 0.79 5.85 -5.80
C PRO A 111 0.29 6.31 -7.19
N LEU A 112 -0.96 5.98 -7.54
CA LEU A 112 -1.55 6.40 -8.81
C LEU A 112 -1.74 7.92 -8.88
N LEU A 113 -2.54 8.49 -7.97
CA LEU A 113 -2.90 9.91 -8.02
C LEU A 113 -1.67 10.81 -7.83
N ILE A 114 -0.75 10.41 -6.97
CA ILE A 114 0.49 11.15 -6.73
C ILE A 114 1.42 11.06 -7.94
N GLY A 115 1.58 9.87 -8.51
CA GLY A 115 2.37 9.68 -9.72
C GLY A 115 1.84 10.49 -10.90
N LEU A 116 0.52 10.49 -11.10
CA LEU A 116 -0.16 11.29 -12.12
C LEU A 116 0.06 12.79 -11.92
N LYS A 117 -0.08 13.29 -10.68
CA LYS A 117 0.01 14.72 -10.39
C LYS A 117 1.44 15.27 -10.38
N TYR A 118 2.41 14.49 -9.89
CA TYR A 118 3.74 14.99 -9.55
C TYR A 118 4.90 14.32 -10.31
N GLY A 119 4.70 13.16 -10.93
CA GLY A 119 5.76 12.40 -11.60
C GLY A 119 5.53 12.14 -13.09
N THR A 120 4.35 12.47 -13.60
CA THR A 120 4.05 12.30 -15.02
C THR A 120 4.59 13.47 -15.82
N ALA A 121 5.25 13.17 -16.94
CA ALA A 121 5.69 14.18 -17.89
C ALA A 121 4.51 15.04 -18.34
N ARG A 122 4.52 16.33 -18.01
CA ARG A 122 3.63 17.30 -18.64
C ARG A 122 4.14 17.46 -20.07
N ARG A 123 3.45 16.83 -21.01
CA ARG A 123 3.62 17.15 -22.44
C ARG A 123 3.18 18.59 -22.68
#